data_AF-A0A937YYH2-F1
#
_entry.id   AF-A0A937YYH2-F1
#
_cell.length_a   1.000
_cell.length_b   1.000
_cell.length_c   1.000
_cell.angle_alpha   90.00
_cell.angle_beta   90.00
_cell.angle_gamma   90.00
#
_symmetry.space_group_name_H-M   'P 1'
#
loop_
_entity.id
_entity.type
_entity.pdbx_description
1 polymer ?
#
loop_
_entity_poly.entity_id
_entity_poly.type
_entity_poly.pdbx_seq_one_letter_code
_entity_poly.pdbx_strand_id
1 'polypeptide(L)' 'MIEDWELGVLYLKLCRETGSEEEAKTGVRRKFLDQMCAVDRDTWLFMGTLRPPLQTTWVVIGVFWPPAHPQLALPLGGAV' A
#
# COMPACT_ATOMS: atom_id res chain seq x y z
N MET A 1 10.51 -9.40 -6.19
CA MET A 1 11.50 -8.39 -5.80
C MET A 1 10.74 -7.12 -5.46
N ILE A 2 10.98 -6.54 -4.28
CA ILE A 2 10.34 -5.28 -3.86
C ILE A 2 11.46 -4.26 -3.74
N GLU A 3 11.56 -3.38 -4.73
CA GLU A 3 12.54 -2.28 -4.77
C GLU A 3 11.88 -1.00 -4.32
N ASP A 4 11.46 -0.97 -3.06
CA ASP A 4 10.81 0.18 -2.46
C ASP A 4 11.74 0.81 -1.42
N TRP A 5 12.14 2.04 -1.69
CA TRP A 5 12.97 2.82 -0.78
C TRP A 5 12.24 3.15 0.52
N GLU A 6 10.96 3.48 0.46
CA GLU A 6 10.15 3.83 1.63
C GLU A 6 10.00 2.63 2.57
N LEU A 7 9.85 1.42 2.01
CA LEU A 7 9.86 0.18 2.79
C LEU A 7 11.20 -0.01 3.51
N GLY A 8 12.31 0.17 2.80
CA GLY A 8 13.66 0.05 3.38
C GLY A 8 13.90 1.06 4.51
N VAL A 9 13.51 2.32 4.30
CA VAL A 9 13.62 3.38 5.32
C VAL A 9 12.76 3.06 6.55
N LEU A 10 11.53 2.57 6.35
CA LEU A 10 10.66 2.17 7.45
C LEU A 10 11.27 1.01 8.24
N TYR A 11 11.81 0.00 7.57
CA TYR A 11 12.49 -1.12 8.21
C TYR A 11 13.67 -0.64 9.06
N LEU A 12 14.57 0.17 8.49
CA LEU A 12 15.73 0.70 9.21
C LEU A 12 15.33 1.56 10.41
N LYS A 13 14.25 2.34 10.29
CA LYS A 13 13.69 3.10 11.41
C LYS A 13 13.21 2.15 12.52
N LEU A 14 12.42 1.14 12.18
CA LEU A 14 11.88 0.21 13.15
C LEU A 14 12.99 -0.61 13.83
N CYS A 15 14.02 -1.05 13.10
CA CYS A 15 15.18 -1.72 13.69
C CYS A 15 15.88 -0.86 14.75
N ARG A 16 15.98 0.46 14.54
CA ARG A 16 16.56 1.40 15.51
C ARG A 16 15.68 1.60 16.75
N GLU A 17 14.37 1.53 16.58
CA GLU A 17 13.39 1.75 17.67
C GLU A 17 13.18 0.51 18.52
N THR A 18 13.08 -0.68 17.91
CA THR A 18 12.81 -1.95 18.62
C THR A 18 14.08 -2.66 19.07
N GLY A 19 15.21 -2.45 18.38
CA GLY A 19 16.43 -3.23 18.57
C GLY A 19 16.31 -4.71 18.16
N SER A 20 15.18 -5.10 17.56
CA SER A 20 14.86 -6.46 17.13
C SER A 20 14.43 -6.48 15.67
N GLU A 21 15.16 -7.25 14.87
CA GLU A 21 14.89 -7.42 13.44
C GLU A 21 13.50 -8.04 13.17
N GLU A 22 13.09 -9.02 13.97
CA GLU A 22 11.81 -9.70 13.80
C GLU A 22 10.62 -8.78 14.10
N GLU A 23 10.76 -7.91 15.10
CA GLU A 23 9.76 -6.89 15.39
C GLU A 23 9.69 -5.84 14.29
N ALA A 24 10.84 -5.46 13.71
CA ALA A 24 10.89 -4.53 12.59
C ALA A 24 10.21 -5.10 11.34
N LYS A 25 10.48 -6.37 10.99
CA LYS A 25 9.79 -7.06 9.89
C LYS A 25 8.29 -7.12 10.12
N THR A 26 7.87 -7.43 11.35
CA THR A 26 6.46 -7.47 11.74
C THR A 26 5.82 -6.09 11.61
N GLY A 27 6.51 -5.03 12.03
CA GLY A 27 6.05 -3.65 11.90
C GLY A 27 5.88 -3.19 10.46
N VAL A 28 6.83 -3.54 9.58
CA VAL A 28 6.71 -3.31 8.13
C VAL A 28 5.50 -4.04 7.58
N ARG A 29 5.37 -5.35 7.86
CA ARG A 29 4.23 -6.15 7.40
C ARG A 29 2.90 -5.54 7.83
N ARG A 30 2.79 -5.13 9.09
CA ARG A 30 1.60 -4.46 9.63
C ARG A 30 1.26 -3.17 8.90
N LYS A 31 2.26 -2.36 8.55
CA LYS A 31 2.04 -1.10 7.81
C LYS A 31 1.44 -1.36 6.43
N PHE A 32 2.01 -2.30 5.67
CA PHE A 32 1.61 -2.53 4.29
C PHE A 32 0.36 -3.42 4.17
N LEU A 33 0.23 -4.46 4.98
CA LEU A 33 -0.89 -5.40 4.87
C LEU A 33 -2.06 -5.01 5.76
N ASP A 34 -1.80 -4.66 7.02
CA ASP A 34 -2.87 -4.47 8.01
C ASP A 34 -3.38 -3.03 8.07
N GLN A 35 -2.63 -2.06 7.55
CA GLN A 35 -3.08 -0.66 7.46
C GLN A 35 -3.40 -0.26 6.03
N MET A 36 -2.43 -0.41 5.11
CA MET A 36 -2.63 0.02 3.73
C MET A 36 -3.62 -0.89 2.99
N CYS A 37 -3.61 -2.20 3.19
CA CYS A 37 -4.58 -3.12 2.58
C CYS A 37 -5.71 -3.52 3.55
N ALA A 38 -5.99 -2.68 4.55
CA ALA A 38 -7.06 -2.93 5.51
C ALA A 38 -8.44 -2.92 4.83
N VAL A 39 -9.41 -3.63 5.43
CA VAL A 39 -10.78 -3.73 4.90
C VAL A 39 -11.51 -2.38 4.84
N ASP A 40 -11.11 -1.41 5.67
CA ASP A 40 -11.63 -0.05 5.72
C ASP A 40 -10.89 0.92 4.78
N ARG A 41 -10.07 0.40 3.87
CA ARG A 41 -9.30 1.18 2.89
C ARG A 41 -9.59 0.74 1.47
N ASP A 42 -9.73 1.71 0.58
CA ASP A 42 -9.90 1.45 -0.85
C ASP A 42 -8.57 1.71 -1.57
N THR A 43 -7.71 0.68 -1.62
CA THR A 43 -6.32 0.83 -2.03
C THR A 43 -6.13 0.67 -3.53
N TRP A 44 -5.67 1.75 -4.16
CA TRP A 44 -5.42 1.85 -5.58
C TRP A 44 -3.93 1.79 -5.87
N LEU A 45 -3.55 0.92 -6.79
CA LEU A 45 -2.19 0.78 -7.28
C LEU A 45 -2.10 1.42 -8.67
N PHE A 46 -1.22 2.39 -8.81
CA PHE A 46 -0.90 2.98 -10.09
C PHE A 46 0.17 2.11 -10.75
N MET A 47 -0.19 1.49 -11.88
CA MET A 47 0.66 0.56 -12.60
C MET A 47 1.40 1.27 -13.74
N GLY A 48 2.67 0.94 -13.89
CA GLY A 48 3.50 1.32 -15.04
C GLY A 48 4.12 0.10 -15.72
N THR A 49 4.69 0.30 -16.89
CA THR A 49 5.45 -0.71 -17.63
C THR A 49 6.91 -0.33 -17.73
N LEU A 50 7.78 -1.32 -17.76
CA LEU A 50 9.20 -1.08 -18.04
C LEU A 50 9.46 -0.88 -19.54
N ARG A 51 10.56 -0.19 -19.85
CA ARG A 51 11.05 -0.06 -21.23
C ARG A 51 11.60 -1.41 -21.75
N PRO A 52 11.71 -1.59 -23.07
CA PRO A 52 12.39 -2.75 -23.65
C PRO A 52 13.74 -3.04 -22.99
N PRO A 53 14.09 -4.32 -22.75
CA PRO A 53 13.40 -5.54 -23.22
C PRO A 53 12.28 -6.05 -22.28
N LEU A 54 11.97 -5.37 -21.18
CA LEU A 54 11.11 -5.88 -20.10
C LEU A 54 9.63 -5.47 -20.22
N GLN A 55 9.12 -5.27 -21.45
CA GLN A 55 7.76 -4.73 -21.70
C GLN A 55 6.61 -5.59 -21.14
N THR A 56 6.87 -6.87 -20.81
CA THR A 56 5.89 -7.76 -20.18
C THR A 56 5.80 -7.60 -18.67
N THR A 57 6.69 -6.79 -18.06
CA THR A 57 6.73 -6.55 -16.62
C THR A 57 5.97 -5.29 -16.27
N TRP A 58 5.02 -5.44 -15.34
CA TRP A 58 4.28 -4.35 -14.72
C TRP A 58 4.86 -4.03 -13.37
N VAL A 59 4.98 -2.75 -13.07
CA VAL A 59 5.51 -2.25 -11.79
C VAL A 59 4.49 -1.32 -11.16
N VAL A 60 4.35 -1.40 -9.83
CA VAL A 60 3.60 -0.41 -9.07
C VAL A 60 4.47 0.84 -8.98
N ILE A 61 4.01 1.95 -9.54
CA ILE A 61 4.72 3.24 -9.55
C ILE A 61 4.12 4.24 -8.56
N GLY A 62 2.98 3.90 -7.96
CA GLY A 62 2.36 4.70 -6.92
C GLY A 62 1.26 3.93 -6.21
N VAL A 63 0.91 4.40 -5.02
CA VAL A 63 -0.17 3.84 -4.20
C VAL A 63 -0.99 4.97 -3.59
N PHE A 64 -2.31 4.79 -3.56
CA PHE A 64 -3.24 5.68 -2.88
C PHE A 64 -4.27 4.85 -2.14
N TRP A 65 -4.45 5.05 -0.84
CA TRP A 65 -5.28 4.20 0.02
C TRP A 65 -6.21 5.05 0.93
N PRO A 66 -7.19 5.75 0.33
CA PRO A 66 -8.18 6.51 1.07
C PRO A 66 -9.03 5.60 1.98
N PRO A 67 -9.73 6.19 2.98
CA PRO A 67 -10.80 5.49 3.68
C PRO A 67 -11.82 4.91 2.68
N ALA A 68 -12.25 3.68 2.91
CA ALA A 68 -13.29 3.04 2.11
C ALA A 68 -14.61 3.78 2.33
N HIS A 69 -15.09 4.47 1.31
CA HIS A 69 -16.43 5.04 1.28
C HIS A 69 -17.31 4.17 0.37
N PRO A 70 -18.19 3.31 0.92
CA PRO A 70 -19.10 2.56 0.09
C PRO A 70 -20.04 3.53 -0.64
N GLN A 71 -19.91 3.62 -1.96
CA GLN A 71 -20.74 4.45 -2.84
C GLN A 71 -22.25 4.17 -2.64
N LEU A 72 -22.61 2.96 -2.19
CA LEU A 72 -23.99 2.53 -1.87
C LEU A 72 -24.60 3.23 -0.65
N ALA A 73 -23.83 3.97 0.14
CA ALA A 73 -24.35 4.75 1.28
C ALA A 73 -24.91 6.12 0.86
N LEU A 74 -24.69 6.55 -0.38
CA LEU A 74 -25.33 7.76 -0.91
C LEU A 74 -26.80 7.43 -1.21
N PRO A 75 -27.78 8.18 -0.65
CA PRO A 75 -29.16 8.00 -1.01
C PRO A 75 -29.29 8.22 -2.53
N LEU A 76 -29.70 7.18 -3.26
CA LEU A 76 -30.15 7.32 -4.63
C LEU A 76 -31.33 8.28 -4.56
N GLY A 77 -31.15 9.50 -5.06
CA GLY A 77 -32.08 10.61 -4.89
C GLY A 77 -33.53 10.16 -5.00
N GLY A 78 -34.23 10.14 -3.86
CA GLY A 78 -35.66 9.94 -3.81
C GLY A 78 -36.33 11.07 -4.57
N ALA A 79 -37.30 10.69 -5.40
CA ALA A 79 -38.06 11.56 -6.27
C ALA A 79 -38.52 12.86 -5.57
N VAL A 80 -38.30 13.98 -6.26
CA VAL A 80 -39.05 15.23 -6.06
C VAL A 80 -40.42 15.07 -6.72
#